data_AF-A0A3B4U6W4-F1
#
_entry.id   AF-A0A3B4U6W4-F1
#
_cell.length_a   1.000
_cell.length_b   1.000
_cell.length_c   1.000
_cell.angle_alpha   90.00
_cell.angle_beta   90.00
_cell.angle_gamma   90.00
#
_symmetry.space_group_name_H-M   'P 1'
#
loop_
_entity.id
_entity.type
_entity.pdbx_description
1 polymer ?
#
loop_
_entity_poly.entity_id
_entity_poly.type
_entity_poly.pdbx_seq_one_letter_code
_entity_poly.pdbx_strand_id
1 'polypeptide(L)' 'RRSCEKAREHNGFPLYGAFVPQCEEDGQYTPLQCHGSTGHCWCVDSNGEERRGTRTAAGETPRDCSKPGE' A
#
# COMPACT_ATOMS: atom_id res chain seq x y z
N ARG A 1 1.38 -12.64 12.35
CA ARG A 1 2.46 -11.67 12.03
C ARG A 1 2.85 -11.73 10.54
N ARG A 2 1.89 -11.86 9.61
CA ARG A 2 2.12 -11.77 8.15
C ARG A 2 0.84 -11.26 7.49
N SER A 3 0.34 -10.14 8.01
CA SER A 3 -0.99 -9.64 7.65
C SER A 3 -1.04 -9.20 6.19
N CYS A 4 0.06 -8.63 5.69
CA CYS A 4 0.18 -8.21 4.30
C CYS A 4 0.31 -9.40 3.34
N GLU A 5 1.15 -10.39 3.65
CA GLU A 5 1.31 -11.58 2.80
C GLU A 5 -0.02 -12.34 2.64
N LYS A 6 -0.77 -12.49 3.74
CA LYS A 6 -2.11 -13.11 3.71
C LYS A 6 -3.09 -12.31 2.84
N ALA A 7 -3.02 -10.97 2.88
CA ALA A 7 -3.84 -10.11 2.03
C ALA A 7 -3.47 -10.24 0.55
N ARG A 8 -2.18 -10.42 0.24
CA ARG A 8 -1.69 -10.65 -1.12
C ARG A 8 -2.17 -11.99 -1.70
N GLU A 9 -2.22 -13.06 -0.91
CA GLU A 9 -2.69 -14.38 -1.35
C GLU A 9 -4.20 -14.43 -1.65
N HIS A 10 -5.01 -13.64 -0.94
CA HIS A 10 -6.47 -13.57 -1.18
C HIS A 10 -6.84 -12.82 -2.48
N ASN A 11 -5.88 -12.17 -3.14
CA ASN A 11 -6.06 -11.58 -4.47
C ASN A 11 -5.80 -12.62 -5.60
N GLY A 12 -6.08 -13.90 -5.33
CA GLY A 12 -5.71 -15.10 -6.10
C GLY A 12 -6.28 -15.27 -7.52
N PHE A 13 -6.81 -14.20 -8.12
CA PHE A 13 -6.97 -14.09 -9.57
C PHE A 13 -6.47 -12.71 -9.97
N PRO A 14 -5.50 -12.59 -10.89
CA PRO A 14 -5.06 -11.29 -11.37
C PRO A 14 -6.16 -10.74 -12.26
N LEU A 15 -7.19 -10.17 -11.64
CA LEU A 15 -7.98 -9.15 -12.30
C LEU A 15 -6.96 -8.08 -12.66
N TYR A 16 -6.59 -8.01 -13.93
CA TYR A 16 -5.65 -7.03 -14.44
C TYR A 16 -6.06 -5.66 -13.93
N GLY A 17 -5.20 -5.06 -13.13
CA GLY A 17 -5.46 -3.78 -12.50
C GLY A 17 -5.91 -3.81 -11.04
N ALA A 18 -6.04 -4.98 -10.40
CA ALA A 18 -6.29 -5.08 -8.97
C ALA A 18 -5.14 -4.49 -8.14
N PHE A 19 -5.48 -3.97 -6.96
CA PHE A 19 -4.50 -3.52 -5.99
C PHE A 19 -3.86 -4.73 -5.30
N VAL A 20 -2.54 -4.82 -5.37
CA VAL A 20 -1.76 -5.83 -4.65
C VAL A 20 -0.99 -5.11 -3.54
N PRO A 21 -1.22 -5.45 -2.27
CA PRO A 21 -0.49 -4.82 -1.18
C PRO A 21 1.00 -5.16 -1.24
N GLN A 22 1.82 -4.23 -0.77
CA GLN A 22 3.27 -4.31 -0.75
C GLN A 22 3.69 -4.61 0.68
N CYS A 23 4.54 -5.61 0.83
CA CYS A 23 4.91 -6.15 2.13
C CYS A 23 6.41 -5.98 2.34
N GLU A 24 6.80 -5.69 3.58
CA GLU A 24 8.19 -5.79 4.02
C GLU A 24 8.61 -7.26 4.18
N GLU A 25 9.91 -7.50 4.36
CA GLU A 25 10.48 -8.85 4.50
C GLU A 25 9.93 -9.63 5.70
N ASP A 26 9.43 -8.92 6.72
CA ASP A 26 8.82 -9.49 7.92
C ASP A 26 7.33 -9.84 7.75
N GLY A 27 6.74 -9.54 6.59
CA GLY A 27 5.34 -9.78 6.26
C GLY A 27 4.36 -8.71 6.77
N GLN A 28 4.87 -7.58 7.28
CA GLN A 28 4.08 -6.37 7.56
C GLN A 28 3.84 -5.55 6.28
N TYR A 29 2.90 -4.60 6.33
CA TYR A 29 2.67 -3.66 5.23
C TYR A 29 3.80 -2.65 5.15
N THR A 30 4.27 -2.34 3.95
CA THR A 30 5.12 -1.18 3.75
C THR A 30 4.34 0.09 4.09
N PRO A 31 4.92 1.07 4.81
CA PRO A 31 4.21 2.31 5.16
C PRO A 31 3.66 3.08 3.97
N LEU A 32 4.25 2.91 2.78
CA LEU A 32 3.80 3.47 1.52
C LEU A 32 3.25 2.35 0.62
N GLN A 33 1.98 2.46 0.26
CA GLN A 33 1.30 1.58 -0.69
C GLN A 33 1.12 2.30 -2.02
N CYS A 34 1.31 1.59 -3.14
CA CYS A 34 1.12 2.11 -4.48
C CYS A 34 0.31 1.14 -5.33
N HIS A 35 -0.73 1.66 -5.96
CA HIS A 35 -1.55 0.91 -6.89
C HIS A 35 -0.99 1.02 -8.30
N GLY A 36 -0.17 0.04 -8.70
CA GLY A 36 0.54 0.06 -9.98
C GLY A 36 -0.34 0.29 -11.21
N SER A 37 -1.62 -0.12 -11.18
CA SER A 37 -2.54 0.08 -12.31
C SER A 37 -3.08 1.50 -12.46
N THR A 38 -3.22 2.23 -11.35
CA THR A 38 -3.78 3.59 -11.37
C THR A 38 -2.71 4.64 -11.12
N GLY A 39 -1.53 4.24 -10.68
CA GLY A 39 -0.41 5.13 -10.34
C GLY A 39 -0.56 5.89 -9.02
N HIS A 40 -1.65 5.68 -8.27
CA HIS A 40 -1.86 6.33 -6.97
C HIS A 40 -0.99 5.67 -5.91
N CYS A 41 -0.43 6.46 -5.01
CA CYS A 41 0.20 5.98 -3.79
C CYS A 41 -0.47 6.60 -2.56
N TRP A 42 -0.39 5.94 -1.41
CA TRP A 42 -0.91 6.44 -0.15
C TRP A 42 -0.14 5.81 1.01
N CYS A 43 -0.19 6.46 2.16
CA CYS A 43 0.39 5.90 3.35
C CYS A 43 -0.60 4.98 4.08
N VAL A 44 -0.10 3.89 4.67
CA VAL A 44 -0.88 2.98 5.50
C VAL A 44 -0.35 2.88 6.92
N ASP A 45 -1.16 2.34 7.81
CA ASP A 45 -0.76 1.90 9.16
C ASP A 45 -0.29 0.43 9.17
N SER A 46 0.00 -0.11 10.36
CA SER A 46 0.42 -1.52 10.52
C SER A 46 -0.65 -2.55 10.12
N ASN A 47 -1.91 -2.13 9.99
CA ASN A 47 -3.02 -2.97 9.55
C ASN A 47 -3.24 -2.91 8.04
N GLY A 48 -2.53 -2.01 7.35
CA GLY A 48 -2.70 -1.75 5.92
C GLY A 48 -3.82 -0.74 5.60
N GLU A 49 -4.33 -0.03 6.60
CA GLU A 49 -5.39 0.97 6.42
C GLU A 49 -4.82 2.31 5.97
N GLU A 50 -5.45 2.91 4.96
CA GLU A 50 -5.04 4.21 4.42
C GLU A 50 -5.13 5.32 5.48
N ARG A 51 -4.05 6.09 5.63
CA ARG A 51 -4.05 7.35 6.36
C ARG A 51 -4.72 8.42 5.52
N ARG A 52 -5.79 9.03 6.04
CA ARG A 52 -6.56 10.06 5.34
C ARG A 52 -5.66 11.20 4.85
N GLY A 53 -5.89 11.63 3.60
CA GLY A 53 -5.18 12.76 3.01
C GLY A 53 -3.78 12.45 2.47
N THR A 54 -3.32 11.19 2.58
CA THR A 54 -1.99 10.80 2.09
C THR A 54 -1.97 10.29 0.65
N ARG A 55 -3.15 10.10 0.04
CA ARG A 55 -3.29 9.60 -1.33
C ARG A 55 -2.85 10.63 -2.35
N THR A 56 -1.88 10.28 -3.18
CA THR A 56 -1.33 11.10 -4.26
C THR A 56 -1.88 10.67 -5.61
N ALA A 57 -1.95 11.60 -6.56
CA ALA A 57 -2.35 11.31 -7.93
C ALA A 57 -1.26 10.55 -8.69
N ALA A 58 -1.62 9.97 -9.84
CA ALA A 58 -0.69 9.28 -10.70
C ALA A 58 0.43 10.22 -11.19
N GLY A 59 1.68 9.85 -10.94
CA GLY A 59 2.86 10.63 -11.35
C GLY A 59 3.27 11.73 -10.37
N GLU A 60 2.54 11.92 -9.27
CA GLU A 60 3.01 12.76 -8.16
C GLU A 60 4.07 12.02 -7.35
N THR A 61 4.98 12.78 -6.73
CA THR A 61 5.98 12.22 -5.82
C THR A 61 5.27 11.62 -4.61
N PRO A 62 5.48 10.33 -4.30
CA PRO A 62 4.88 9.71 -3.13
C PRO A 62 5.30 10.42 -1.85
N ARG A 63 4.39 10.51 -0.88
CA ARG A 63 4.67 11.14 0.41
C ARG A 63 5.65 10.31 1.23
N ASP A 64 6.41 10.98 2.10
CA ASP A 64 7.28 10.29 3.07
C ASP A 64 6.43 9.72 4.21
N CYS A 65 6.11 8.43 4.10
CA CYS A 65 5.29 7.72 5.08
C CYS A 65 6.04 7.35 6.36
N SER A 66 7.36 7.58 6.46
CA SER A 66 8.15 7.33 7.67
C SER A 66 7.96 8.42 8.74
N LYS A 67 7.40 9.58 8.36
CA LYS A 67 7.08 10.65 9.31
C LYS A 67 5.62 10.55 9.78
N PRO A 68 5.35 10.44 11.10
CA PRO A 68 4.00 10.59 11.61
C PRO A 68 3.58 12.08 11.54
N GLY A 69 2.51 12.39 10.81
CA GLY A 69 1.84 13.70 10.87
C GLY A 69 1.97 14.61 9.65
N GLU A 70 2.14 14.09 8.44
CA GLU A 70 2.00 14.88 7.20
C GLU A 70 0.63 14.69 6.52
#